data_AF-A0A268BQL7-F1
#
_entry.id   AF-A0A268BQL7-F1
#
_cell.length_a   1.000
_cell.length_b   1.000
_cell.length_c   1.000
_cell.angle_alpha   90.00
_cell.angle_beta   90.00
_cell.angle_gamma   90.00
#
_symmetry.space_group_name_H-M   'P 1'
#
loop_
_entity.id
_entity.type
_entity.pdbx_description
1 polymer ?
#
loop_
_entity_poly.entity_id
_entity_poly.type
_entity_poly.pdbx_seq_one_letter_code
_entity_poly.pdbx_strand_id
1 'polypeptide(L)'
;MELRQVAETQITLSTGEKIVTQASERQILQHITNNQGMINKAFIVIGDVHIATAHIVKVESLEQPDTMGELYQDQQAVETESAYPSDQAGETGGQEQFELLEQELREAMQTRDIFLLDTLLHDELVSINHEGSQITKEMHLEAHRTLAVRFTEVSCKDLQIKPTKDGAVTISQIHLKGEAGDEKIDGDYIHTRVWQLIGDQYQVIAGHCSRL
;
A
#
# COMPACT_ATOMS: atom_id res chain seq x y z
N MET A 1 -12.14 -22.69 -41.48
CA MET A 1 -12.57 -21.63 -40.54
C MET A 1 -11.80 -21.87 -39.27
N GLU A 2 -10.62 -21.29 -39.15
CA GLU A 2 -9.77 -21.46 -37.97
C GLU A 2 -10.43 -20.75 -36.78
N LEU A 3 -10.75 -21.52 -35.74
CA LEU A 3 -11.10 -20.99 -34.44
C LEU A 3 -9.85 -20.27 -33.91
N ARG A 4 -9.84 -18.93 -33.98
CA ARG A 4 -8.83 -18.14 -33.25
C ARG A 4 -9.02 -18.45 -31.77
N GLN A 5 -8.14 -19.27 -31.20
CA GLN A 5 -7.98 -19.35 -29.76
C GLN A 5 -7.55 -17.98 -29.28
N VAL A 6 -8.35 -17.40 -28.38
CA VAL A 6 -8.05 -16.14 -27.74
C VAL A 6 -7.11 -16.47 -26.58
N ALA A 7 -5.99 -15.74 -26.47
CA ALA A 7 -5.00 -15.97 -25.43
C ALA A 7 -5.60 -15.61 -24.05
N GLU A 8 -5.50 -16.54 -23.11
CA GLU A 8 -6.01 -16.38 -21.75
C GLU A 8 -4.87 -15.97 -20.81
N THR A 9 -5.17 -15.00 -19.94
CA THR A 9 -4.27 -14.54 -18.88
C THR A 9 -4.84 -14.97 -17.53
N GLN A 10 -3.99 -15.48 -16.65
CA GLN A 10 -4.35 -15.83 -15.28
C GLN A 10 -3.87 -14.74 -14.30
N ILE A 11 -4.77 -14.30 -13.43
CA ILE A 11 -4.50 -13.39 -12.33
C ILE A 11 -4.57 -14.20 -11.03
N THR A 12 -3.54 -14.12 -10.20
CA THR A 12 -3.50 -14.74 -8.87
C THR A 12 -3.58 -13.67 -7.80
N LEU A 13 -4.57 -13.82 -6.92
CA LEU A 13 -4.82 -12.93 -5.80
C LEU A 13 -4.04 -13.38 -4.56
N SER A 14 -3.79 -12.47 -3.63
CA SER A 14 -3.13 -12.71 -2.34
C SER A 14 -3.90 -13.66 -1.43
N THR A 15 -5.21 -13.76 -1.64
CA THR A 15 -6.07 -14.78 -1.02
C THR A 15 -5.81 -16.19 -1.56
N GLY A 16 -5.03 -16.34 -2.63
CA GLY A 16 -4.80 -17.59 -3.36
C GLY A 16 -5.82 -17.86 -4.47
N GLU A 17 -6.84 -17.02 -4.62
CA GLU A 17 -7.85 -17.14 -5.68
C GLU A 17 -7.23 -16.85 -7.06
N LYS A 18 -7.68 -17.60 -8.07
CA LYS A 18 -7.19 -17.50 -9.45
C LYS A 18 -8.33 -17.12 -10.39
N ILE A 19 -8.11 -16.08 -11.19
CA ILE A 19 -9.08 -15.55 -12.15
C ILE A 19 -8.50 -15.67 -13.55
N VAL A 20 -9.28 -16.18 -14.49
CA VAL A 20 -8.87 -16.32 -15.90
C VAL A 20 -9.64 -15.30 -16.75
N THR A 21 -8.94 -14.59 -17.63
CA THR A 21 -9.51 -13.55 -18.49
C THR A 21 -8.92 -13.59 -19.89
N GLN A 22 -9.68 -13.08 -20.87
CA GLN A 22 -9.25 -12.91 -22.26
C GLN A 22 -8.47 -11.60 -22.49
N ALA A 23 -8.40 -10.73 -21.49
CA ALA A 23 -7.58 -9.52 -21.55
C ALA A 23 -6.10 -9.92 -21.53
N SER A 24 -5.29 -9.29 -22.38
CA SER A 24 -3.84 -9.54 -22.38
C SER A 24 -3.19 -8.99 -21.12
N GLU A 25 -2.11 -9.63 -20.68
CA GLU A 25 -1.28 -9.17 -19.56
C GLU A 25 -0.90 -7.69 -19.70
N ARG A 26 -0.50 -7.25 -20.89
CA ARG A 26 -0.16 -5.84 -21.16
C ARG A 26 -1.34 -4.89 -20.94
N GLN A 27 -2.55 -5.25 -21.37
CA GLN A 27 -3.75 -4.44 -21.15
C GLN A 27 -4.09 -4.35 -19.67
N ILE A 28 -3.92 -5.46 -18.94
CA ILE A 28 -4.15 -5.52 -17.50
C ILE A 28 -3.14 -4.63 -16.77
N LEU A 29 -1.84 -4.80 -17.06
CA LEU A 29 -0.77 -3.99 -16.47
C LEU A 29 -0.91 -2.49 -16.78
N GLN A 30 -1.36 -2.12 -17.98
CA GLN A 30 -1.62 -0.73 -18.33
C GLN A 30 -2.79 -0.12 -17.53
N HIS A 31 -3.85 -0.89 -17.25
CA HIS A 31 -4.96 -0.40 -16.42
C HIS A 31 -4.58 -0.35 -14.94
N ILE A 32 -3.69 -1.24 -14.47
CA ILE A 32 -3.12 -1.17 -13.12
C ILE A 32 -2.23 0.07 -12.98
N THR A 33 -1.39 0.35 -13.97
CA THR A 33 -0.39 1.43 -13.90
C THR A 33 -0.93 2.82 -14.23
N ASN A 34 -2.06 2.94 -14.95
CA ASN A 34 -2.67 4.24 -15.27
C ASN A 34 -3.41 4.89 -14.08
N ASN A 35 -3.52 4.21 -12.94
CA ASN A 35 -3.75 4.86 -11.64
C ASN A 35 -2.41 5.35 -11.05
N GLN A 36 -1.69 6.18 -11.82
CA GLN A 36 -0.43 6.80 -11.39
C GLN A 36 -0.70 7.63 -10.12
N GLY A 37 -0.37 7.05 -8.98
CA GLY A 37 -0.59 7.61 -7.63
C GLY A 37 -1.07 6.59 -6.59
N MET A 38 -1.43 5.36 -6.97
CA MET A 38 -1.78 4.29 -6.04
C MET A 38 -1.19 2.96 -6.50
N ILE A 39 0.01 2.64 -6.02
CA ILE A 39 0.46 1.25 -5.97
C ILE A 39 -0.33 0.60 -4.82
N ASN A 40 -0.95 -0.55 -5.09
CA ASN A 40 -1.76 -1.41 -4.19
C ASN A 40 -3.29 -1.32 -4.19
N LYS A 41 -3.95 -0.80 -5.23
CA LYS A 41 -5.38 -1.16 -5.50
C LYS A 41 -5.63 -1.38 -6.98
N ALA A 42 -5.29 -2.58 -7.47
CA ALA A 42 -5.78 -3.02 -8.77
C ALA A 42 -7.26 -3.38 -8.66
N PHE A 43 -8.15 -2.39 -8.80
CA PHE A 43 -9.55 -2.66 -9.14
C PHE A 43 -9.58 -3.17 -10.58
N ILE A 44 -9.55 -4.48 -10.76
CA ILE A 44 -9.80 -5.09 -12.06
C ILE A 44 -11.30 -5.35 -12.16
N VAL A 45 -11.96 -4.67 -13.10
CA VAL A 45 -13.32 -5.00 -13.53
C VAL A 45 -13.22 -5.91 -14.74
N ILE A 46 -13.54 -7.19 -14.57
CA ILE A 46 -13.72 -8.14 -15.68
C ILE A 46 -15.22 -8.43 -15.80
N GLY A 47 -15.87 -7.85 -16.81
CA GLY A 47 -17.33 -7.94 -16.96
C GLY A 47 -18.06 -7.26 -15.81
N ASP A 48 -18.92 -8.00 -15.10
CA ASP A 48 -19.74 -7.51 -13.97
C ASP A 48 -19.11 -7.78 -12.58
N VAL A 49 -17.84 -8.25 -12.53
CA VAL A 49 -17.17 -8.63 -11.27
C VAL A 49 -16.23 -7.51 -10.80
N HIS A 50 -16.52 -6.98 -9.61
CA HIS A 50 -15.66 -6.00 -8.92
C HIS A 50 -14.63 -6.73 -8.03
N ILE A 51 -13.35 -6.70 -8.40
CA ILE A 51 -12.26 -7.23 -7.57
C ILE A 51 -11.75 -6.07 -6.70
N ALA A 52 -12.31 -5.92 -5.50
CA ALA A 52 -12.03 -4.78 -4.61
C ALA A 52 -11.22 -5.13 -3.35
N THR A 53 -10.91 -6.40 -3.10
CA THR A 53 -10.48 -6.85 -1.76
C THR A 53 -9.25 -7.77 -1.73
N ALA A 54 -8.49 -7.90 -2.83
CA ALA A 54 -7.29 -8.73 -2.80
C ALA A 54 -6.14 -8.11 -3.59
N HIS A 55 -4.97 -8.03 -2.95
CA HIS A 55 -3.71 -7.67 -3.61
C HIS A 55 -3.42 -8.68 -4.73
N ILE A 56 -3.11 -8.21 -5.93
CA ILE A 56 -2.70 -9.09 -7.03
C ILE A 56 -1.24 -9.47 -6.81
N VAL A 57 -0.97 -10.76 -6.69
CA VAL A 57 0.38 -11.29 -6.43
C VAL A 57 1.05 -11.73 -7.73
N LYS A 58 0.27 -12.10 -8.74
CA LYS A 58 0.80 -12.63 -9.99
C LYS A 58 -0.15 -12.39 -11.16
N VAL A 59 0.39 -12.03 -12.32
CA VAL A 59 -0.33 -12.03 -13.60
C VAL A 59 0.55 -12.78 -14.59
N GLU A 60 0.02 -13.82 -15.23
CA GLU A 60 0.79 -14.63 -16.17
C GLU A 60 -0.05 -14.98 -17.39
N SER A 61 0.54 -14.80 -18.56
CA SER A 61 0.00 -15.31 -19.82
C SER A 61 0.08 -16.85 -19.82
N LEU A 62 -1.03 -17.53 -20.07
CA LEU A 62 -1.05 -18.98 -20.17
C LEU A 62 -0.65 -19.41 -21.59
N GLU A 63 0.64 -19.38 -21.90
CA GLU A 63 1.16 -20.02 -23.11
C GLU A 63 1.27 -21.53 -22.92
N GLN A 64 0.84 -22.31 -23.92
CA GLN A 64 1.08 -23.75 -23.96
C GLN A 64 2.57 -24.03 -24.19
N PRO A 65 3.14 -25.09 -23.60
CA PRO A 65 4.57 -25.32 -23.65
C PRO A 65 4.99 -25.89 -25.00
N ASP A 66 5.64 -25.09 -25.84
CA ASP A 66 6.42 -25.59 -26.97
C ASP A 66 7.92 -25.67 -26.58
N THR A 67 8.33 -26.93 -26.38
CA THR A 67 9.66 -27.54 -26.52
C THR A 67 10.91 -26.66 -26.69
N MET A 68 11.80 -26.74 -25.67
CA MET A 68 13.21 -27.19 -25.74
C MET A 68 14.24 -26.41 -26.61
N GLY A 69 15.33 -25.94 -25.97
CA GLY A 69 16.62 -25.58 -26.59
C GLY A 69 17.35 -24.43 -25.87
N GLU A 70 18.05 -24.71 -24.77
CA GLU A 70 19.54 -24.77 -24.68
C GLU A 70 20.30 -23.42 -24.78
N LEU A 71 20.92 -23.09 -23.63
CA LEU A 71 22.32 -22.68 -23.42
C LEU A 71 22.92 -21.54 -24.25
N TYR A 72 23.40 -20.48 -23.57
CA TYR A 72 24.76 -19.94 -23.77
C TYR A 72 25.30 -19.30 -22.49
N GLN A 73 26.48 -19.77 -22.05
CA GLN A 73 27.42 -19.09 -21.14
C GLN A 73 28.43 -18.28 -21.97
N ASP A 74 28.94 -17.20 -21.36
CA ASP A 74 30.37 -16.94 -21.07
C ASP A 74 30.97 -15.57 -21.51
N GLN A 75 31.66 -14.93 -20.54
CA GLN A 75 32.86 -14.05 -20.58
C GLN A 75 32.86 -12.74 -21.44
N GLN A 76 33.53 -11.61 -21.11
CA GLN A 76 34.52 -11.22 -20.09
C GLN A 76 34.63 -9.67 -19.98
N ALA A 77 35.41 -9.21 -19.00
CA ALA A 77 35.66 -7.86 -18.46
C ALA A 77 36.22 -6.76 -19.40
N VAL A 78 36.18 -5.49 -18.95
CA VAL A 78 37.33 -4.54 -18.84
C VAL A 78 36.96 -3.37 -17.87
N GLU A 79 37.91 -3.01 -17.00
CA GLU A 79 37.93 -1.88 -16.05
C GLU A 79 38.13 -0.50 -16.75
N THR A 80 37.67 0.61 -16.16
CA THR A 80 38.54 1.75 -15.76
C THR A 80 37.76 2.94 -15.17
N GLU A 81 38.28 3.40 -14.03
CA GLU A 81 38.39 4.76 -13.47
C GLU A 81 37.20 5.75 -13.35
N SER A 82 36.98 6.09 -12.06
CA SER A 82 37.00 7.44 -11.49
C SER A 82 36.00 8.49 -12.00
N ALA A 83 34.95 8.69 -11.20
CA ALA A 83 34.55 10.01 -10.73
C ALA A 83 33.63 9.83 -9.51
N TYR A 84 33.88 10.52 -8.40
CA TYR A 84 32.89 10.65 -7.32
C TYR A 84 31.67 11.42 -7.85
N PRO A 85 30.44 10.90 -7.79
CA PRO A 85 29.25 11.72 -7.87
C PRO A 85 28.79 12.03 -6.45
N SER A 86 28.53 13.31 -6.23
CA SER A 86 28.00 13.93 -5.04
C SER A 86 26.77 13.24 -4.45
N ASP A 87 26.78 13.23 -3.13
CA ASP A 87 25.84 12.67 -2.16
C ASP A 87 24.45 13.37 -2.17
N GLN A 88 23.68 13.27 -3.26
CA GLN A 88 22.31 13.85 -3.32
C GLN A 88 21.25 12.99 -4.03
N ALA A 89 21.51 11.71 -4.31
CA ALA A 89 20.53 10.82 -4.95
C ALA A 89 19.83 9.83 -4.00
N GLY A 90 20.19 9.83 -2.71
CA GLY A 90 19.67 8.88 -1.71
C GLY A 90 18.50 9.37 -0.85
N GLU A 91 18.17 10.67 -0.88
CA GLU A 91 17.17 11.26 0.02
C GLU A 91 15.73 11.17 -0.50
N THR A 92 15.51 11.17 -1.82
CA THR A 92 14.17 11.23 -2.42
C THR A 92 13.40 9.91 -2.35
N GLY A 93 14.08 8.77 -2.53
CA GLY A 93 13.42 7.46 -2.52
C GLY A 93 12.83 7.05 -1.16
N GLY A 94 13.44 7.52 -0.06
CA GLY A 94 12.90 7.30 1.28
C GLY A 94 11.65 8.13 1.54
N GLN A 95 11.62 9.38 1.08
CA GLN A 95 10.47 10.26 1.28
C GLN A 95 9.23 9.76 0.53
N GLU A 96 9.36 9.45 -0.77
CA GLU A 96 8.24 8.95 -1.60
C GLU A 96 7.62 7.66 -1.01
N GLN A 97 8.45 6.79 -0.42
CA GLN A 97 7.98 5.57 0.24
C GLN A 97 7.07 5.87 1.45
N PHE A 98 7.45 6.81 2.31
CA PHE A 98 6.63 7.15 3.48
C PHE A 98 5.39 7.98 3.12
N GLU A 99 5.41 8.72 2.01
CA GLU A 99 4.20 9.35 1.45
C GLU A 99 3.17 8.28 1.06
N LEU A 100 3.62 7.22 0.38
CA LEU A 100 2.77 6.10 0.00
C LEU A 100 2.23 5.34 1.21
N LEU A 101 3.07 4.99 2.19
CA LEU A 101 2.62 4.29 3.41
C LEU A 101 1.59 5.09 4.20
N GLU A 102 1.78 6.41 4.31
CA GLU A 102 0.81 7.30 4.95
C GLU A 102 -0.50 7.38 4.17
N GLN A 103 -0.44 7.35 2.83
CA GLN A 103 -1.63 7.28 1.98
C GLN A 103 -2.37 5.95 2.15
N GLU A 104 -1.67 4.82 2.06
CA GLU A 104 -2.23 3.48 2.26
C GLU A 104 -2.93 3.38 3.63
N LEU A 105 -2.31 3.90 4.68
CA LEU A 105 -2.87 3.92 6.02
C LEU A 105 -4.16 4.74 6.12
N ARG A 106 -4.19 5.95 5.53
CA ARG A 106 -5.40 6.79 5.50
C ARG A 106 -6.53 6.13 4.71
N GLU A 107 -6.20 5.54 3.58
CA GLU A 107 -7.17 4.81 2.77
C GLU A 107 -7.72 3.61 3.53
N ALA A 108 -6.87 2.83 4.20
CA ALA A 108 -7.28 1.70 5.02
C ALA A 108 -8.22 2.14 6.15
N MET A 109 -7.96 3.29 6.78
CA MET A 109 -8.86 3.88 7.79
C MET A 109 -10.22 4.24 7.19
N GLN A 110 -10.25 4.83 5.98
CA GLN A 110 -11.49 5.27 5.33
C GLN A 110 -12.30 4.11 4.75
N THR A 111 -11.65 3.12 4.11
CA THR A 111 -12.31 1.94 3.53
C THR A 111 -12.50 0.82 4.53
N ARG A 112 -12.01 1.00 5.76
CA ARG A 112 -12.06 0.00 6.84
C ARG A 112 -11.38 -1.32 6.43
N ASP A 113 -10.22 -1.20 5.80
CA ASP A 113 -9.40 -2.35 5.43
C ASP A 113 -8.64 -2.86 6.68
N ILE A 114 -9.31 -3.75 7.42
CA ILE A 114 -8.78 -4.29 8.68
C ILE A 114 -7.46 -5.04 8.46
N PHE A 115 -7.28 -5.70 7.33
CA PHE A 115 -6.07 -6.48 7.04
C PHE A 115 -4.88 -5.57 6.77
N LEU A 116 -5.08 -4.52 5.98
CA LEU A 116 -4.03 -3.54 5.73
C LEU A 116 -3.69 -2.75 7.01
N LEU A 117 -4.69 -2.38 7.82
CA LEU A 117 -4.45 -1.80 9.14
C LEU A 117 -3.66 -2.74 10.05
N ASP A 118 -3.98 -4.03 10.07
CA ASP A 118 -3.26 -5.03 10.85
C ASP A 118 -1.79 -5.17 10.39
N THR A 119 -1.55 -5.06 9.08
CA THR A 119 -0.20 -5.12 8.50
C THR A 119 0.63 -3.88 8.84
N LEU A 120 0.04 -2.68 8.74
CA LEU A 120 0.73 -1.41 8.91
C LEU A 120 0.93 -1.00 10.38
N LEU A 121 0.24 -1.62 11.33
CA LEU A 121 0.34 -1.32 12.74
C LEU A 121 1.12 -2.44 13.45
N HIS A 122 2.16 -2.08 14.21
CA HIS A 122 2.93 -3.04 14.99
C HIS A 122 2.11 -3.57 16.17
N ASP A 123 2.30 -4.83 16.57
CA ASP A 123 1.53 -5.47 17.64
C ASP A 123 1.64 -4.76 18.99
N GLU A 124 2.83 -4.22 19.27
CA GLU A 124 3.11 -3.41 20.48
C GLU A 124 2.92 -1.90 20.26
N LEU A 125 2.15 -1.48 19.24
CA LEU A 125 1.84 -0.08 18.98
C LEU A 125 1.32 0.62 20.25
N VAL A 126 1.93 1.77 20.56
CA VAL A 126 1.41 2.73 21.53
C VAL A 126 1.00 4.01 20.82
N SER A 127 -0.31 4.25 20.73
CA SER A 127 -0.85 5.50 20.21
C SER A 127 -1.54 6.30 21.31
N ILE A 128 -1.49 7.63 21.25
CA ILE A 128 -2.29 8.52 22.11
C ILE A 128 -3.32 9.21 21.23
N ASN A 129 -4.61 9.10 21.57
CA ASN A 129 -5.67 9.78 20.85
C ASN A 129 -5.79 11.26 21.26
N HIS A 130 -6.68 11.99 20.59
CA HIS A 130 -6.94 13.42 20.84
C HIS A 130 -7.49 13.75 22.24
N GLU A 131 -7.90 12.74 23.01
CA GLU A 131 -8.37 12.89 24.40
C GLU A 131 -7.26 12.58 25.42
N GLY A 132 -6.06 12.21 24.96
CA GLY A 132 -4.96 11.78 25.81
C GLY A 132 -5.05 10.31 26.24
N SER A 133 -5.98 9.54 25.69
CA SER A 133 -6.13 8.11 25.99
C SER A 133 -5.14 7.27 25.19
N GLN A 134 -4.57 6.25 25.83
CA GLN A 134 -3.71 5.27 25.16
C GLN A 134 -4.55 4.27 24.36
N ILE A 135 -4.19 4.08 23.09
CA ILE A 135 -4.85 3.19 22.14
C ILE A 135 -3.81 2.17 21.63
N THR A 136 -4.12 0.88 21.79
CA THR A 136 -3.32 -0.22 21.25
C THR A 136 -3.73 -0.55 19.81
N LYS A 137 -2.93 -1.37 19.12
CA LYS A 137 -3.30 -1.92 17.81
C LYS A 137 -4.68 -2.59 17.82
N GLU A 138 -4.92 -3.50 18.76
CA GLU A 138 -6.19 -4.24 18.81
C GLU A 138 -7.39 -3.31 19.07
N MET A 139 -7.23 -2.27 19.89
CA MET A 139 -8.28 -1.26 20.08
C MET A 139 -8.57 -0.49 18.79
N HIS A 140 -7.53 -0.14 18.02
CA HIS A 140 -7.68 0.48 16.70
C HIS A 140 -8.47 -0.44 15.75
N LEU A 141 -8.06 -1.71 15.64
CA LEU A 141 -8.70 -2.67 14.74
C LEU A 141 -10.15 -2.94 15.16
N GLU A 142 -10.39 -3.13 16.46
CA GLU A 142 -11.72 -3.42 16.98
C GLU A 142 -12.69 -2.24 16.78
N ALA A 143 -12.22 -1.00 16.95
CA ALA A 143 -13.05 0.19 16.68
C ALA A 143 -13.52 0.22 15.21
N HIS A 144 -12.67 -0.20 14.28
CA HIS A 144 -13.04 -0.33 12.88
C HIS A 144 -13.94 -1.56 12.63
N ARG A 145 -13.60 -2.75 13.17
CA ARG A 145 -14.38 -3.99 13.00
C ARG A 145 -15.83 -3.84 13.48
N THR A 146 -16.02 -3.20 14.62
CA THR A 146 -17.33 -3.00 15.27
C THR A 146 -18.12 -1.81 14.74
N LEU A 147 -17.53 -1.01 13.84
CA LEU A 147 -18.07 0.30 13.44
C LEU A 147 -18.21 1.30 14.60
N ALA A 148 -17.54 1.08 15.73
CA ALA A 148 -17.46 2.09 16.78
C ALA A 148 -16.82 3.39 16.26
N VAL A 149 -15.97 3.30 15.24
CA VAL A 149 -15.53 4.43 14.42
C VAL A 149 -15.75 4.13 12.94
N ARG A 150 -16.33 5.08 12.21
CA ARG A 150 -16.46 5.05 10.75
C ARG A 150 -16.08 6.40 10.16
N PHE A 151 -14.98 6.44 9.41
CA PHE A 151 -14.61 7.62 8.64
C PHE A 151 -15.27 7.59 7.26
N THR A 152 -15.90 8.70 6.88
CA THR A 152 -16.41 8.94 5.53
C THR A 152 -15.42 9.74 4.69
N GLU A 153 -14.51 10.48 5.34
CA GLU A 153 -13.44 11.24 4.70
C GLU A 153 -12.20 11.24 5.60
N VAL A 154 -11.05 10.91 5.03
CA VAL A 154 -9.72 11.05 5.66
C VAL A 154 -8.81 11.76 4.66
N SER A 155 -8.80 13.10 4.68
CA SER A 155 -8.02 13.91 3.74
C SER A 155 -6.77 14.50 4.39
N CYS A 156 -5.65 14.52 3.66
CA CYS A 156 -4.37 15.06 4.13
C CYS A 156 -4.14 16.45 3.53
N LYS A 157 -3.83 17.43 4.38
CA LYS A 157 -3.56 18.82 3.99
C LYS A 157 -2.07 19.12 3.89
N ASP A 158 -1.31 18.57 4.83
CA ASP A 158 0.15 18.72 4.89
C ASP A 158 0.74 17.41 5.42
N LEU A 159 1.92 17.04 4.91
CA LEU A 159 2.66 15.86 5.35
C LEU A 159 4.15 16.22 5.41
N GLN A 160 4.71 16.15 6.61
CA GLN A 160 6.13 16.28 6.85
C GLN A 160 6.71 14.91 7.17
N ILE A 161 7.82 14.58 6.52
CA ILE A 161 8.51 13.30 6.72
C ILE A 161 9.92 13.61 7.22
N LYS A 162 10.30 12.97 8.32
CA LYS A 162 11.64 13.04 8.90
C LYS A 162 12.23 11.64 8.88
N PRO A 163 13.05 11.31 7.87
CA PRO A 163 13.72 10.02 7.79
C PRO A 163 14.57 9.75 9.05
N THR A 164 14.64 8.49 9.43
CA THR A 164 15.53 7.97 10.47
C THR A 164 16.36 6.83 9.88
N LYS A 165 17.27 6.25 10.66
CA LYS A 165 18.14 5.18 10.18
C LYS A 165 17.36 3.98 9.62
N ASP A 166 16.29 3.58 10.30
CA ASP A 166 15.57 2.34 10.03
C ASP A 166 14.05 2.59 9.90
N GLY A 167 13.65 3.79 9.44
CA GLY A 167 12.25 4.23 9.51
C GLY A 167 12.06 5.72 9.23
N ALA A 168 10.94 6.28 9.68
CA ALA A 168 10.68 7.72 9.63
C ALA A 168 9.72 8.19 10.73
N VAL A 169 9.80 9.47 11.08
CA VAL A 169 8.74 10.17 11.81
C VAL A 169 7.93 10.98 10.81
N THR A 170 6.63 10.78 10.78
CA THR A 170 5.71 11.56 9.95
C THR A 170 4.87 12.46 10.83
N ILE A 171 4.59 13.67 10.33
CA ILE A 171 3.68 14.62 10.95
C ILE A 171 2.71 15.07 9.86
N SER A 172 1.44 14.72 10.00
CA SER A 172 0.41 15.07 9.01
C SER A 172 -0.70 15.90 9.61
N GLN A 173 -1.11 16.95 8.90
CA GLN A 173 -2.36 17.63 9.16
C GLN A 173 -3.45 16.96 8.34
N ILE A 174 -4.44 16.40 9.02
CA ILE A 174 -5.54 15.69 8.38
C ILE A 174 -6.87 16.31 8.74
N HIS A 175 -7.83 16.20 7.82
CA HIS A 175 -9.23 16.48 8.08
C HIS A 175 -9.99 15.15 8.13
N LEU A 176 -10.78 14.95 9.18
CA LEU A 176 -11.57 13.75 9.40
C LEU A 176 -13.06 14.11 9.37
N LYS A 177 -13.83 13.35 8.58
CA LYS A 177 -15.29 13.28 8.71
C LYS A 177 -15.74 11.86 8.98
N GLY A 178 -16.75 11.70 9.81
CA GLY A 178 -17.28 10.38 10.14
C GLY A 178 -18.16 10.38 11.37
N GLU A 179 -18.23 9.20 12.01
CA GLU A 179 -19.00 8.94 13.21
C GLU A 179 -18.16 8.11 14.18
N ALA A 180 -18.25 8.44 15.48
CA ALA A 180 -17.77 7.63 16.59
C ALA A 180 -18.97 7.31 17.50
N GLY A 181 -19.51 6.10 17.42
CA GLY A 181 -20.83 5.79 18.00
C GLY A 181 -21.90 6.74 17.45
N ASP A 182 -22.55 7.50 18.33
CA ASP A 182 -23.58 8.48 17.97
C ASP A 182 -23.01 9.89 17.71
N GLU A 183 -21.72 10.11 17.94
CA GLU A 183 -21.07 11.41 17.79
C GLU A 183 -20.51 11.62 16.39
N LYS A 184 -20.75 12.80 15.83
CA LYS A 184 -20.16 13.18 14.53
C LYS A 184 -18.73 13.63 14.69
N ILE A 185 -17.87 13.09 13.83
CA ILE A 185 -16.52 13.58 13.62
C ILE A 185 -16.56 14.54 12.44
N ASP A 186 -16.16 15.78 12.67
CA ASP A 186 -15.84 16.77 11.64
C ASP A 186 -14.79 17.72 12.24
N GLY A 187 -13.55 17.62 11.79
CA GLY A 187 -12.48 18.41 12.36
C GLY A 187 -11.11 18.16 11.77
N ASP A 188 -10.20 19.06 12.10
CA ASP A 188 -8.79 18.98 11.75
C ASP A 188 -7.97 18.42 12.91
N TYR A 189 -7.00 17.59 12.57
CA TYR A 189 -6.13 16.90 13.52
C TYR A 189 -4.69 16.95 13.03
N ILE A 190 -3.75 16.93 13.98
CA ILE A 190 -2.35 16.64 13.73
C ILE A 190 -2.08 15.22 14.18
N HIS A 191 -1.59 14.39 13.25
CA HIS A 191 -1.07 13.07 13.54
C HIS A 191 0.45 13.12 13.55
N THR A 192 1.07 12.53 14.57
CA THR A 192 2.49 12.19 14.57
C THR A 192 2.61 10.67 14.61
N ARG A 193 3.31 10.05 13.67
CA ARG A 193 3.56 8.60 13.66
C ARG A 193 5.05 8.31 13.58
N VAL A 194 5.46 7.25 14.25
CA VAL A 194 6.81 6.69 14.16
C VAL A 194 6.70 5.38 13.40
N TRP A 195 7.29 5.37 12.20
CA TRP A 195 7.43 4.22 11.34
C TRP A 195 8.78 3.57 11.56
N GLN A 196 8.80 2.25 11.63
CA GLN A 196 10.01 1.46 11.84
C GLN A 196 9.98 0.25 10.91
N LEU A 197 11.13 -0.07 10.32
CA LEU A 197 11.32 -1.32 9.58
C LEU A 197 11.39 -2.48 10.58
N ILE A 198 10.42 -3.39 10.50
CA ILE A 198 10.33 -4.60 11.32
C ILE A 198 10.31 -5.80 10.36
N GLY A 199 11.38 -6.59 10.36
CA GLY A 199 11.59 -7.60 9.32
C GLY A 199 11.79 -6.93 7.96
N ASP A 200 10.85 -7.16 7.04
CA ASP A 200 10.83 -6.62 5.68
C ASP A 200 9.72 -5.58 5.46
N GLN A 201 9.01 -5.16 6.51
CA GLN A 201 7.87 -4.25 6.41
C GLN A 201 8.01 -3.04 7.34
N TYR A 202 7.56 -1.88 6.86
CA TYR A 202 7.43 -0.70 7.71
C TYR A 202 6.11 -0.74 8.47
N GLN A 203 6.19 -0.56 9.78
CA GLN A 203 5.03 -0.56 10.67
C GLN A 203 5.04 0.67 11.57
N VAL A 204 3.87 1.18 11.90
CA VAL A 204 3.70 2.22 12.91
C VAL A 204 3.90 1.59 14.29
N ILE A 205 4.94 2.02 15.01
CA ILE A 205 5.25 1.55 16.36
C ILE A 205 4.78 2.52 17.45
N ALA A 206 4.61 3.81 17.10
CA ALA A 206 4.07 4.82 18.00
C ALA A 206 3.23 5.85 17.24
N GLY A 207 2.22 6.39 17.92
CA GLY A 207 1.32 7.39 17.36
C GLY A 207 0.91 8.46 18.37
N HIS A 208 0.57 9.64 17.87
CA HIS A 208 -0.11 10.68 18.62
C HIS A 208 -1.09 11.39 17.70
N CYS A 209 -2.26 11.72 18.22
CA CYS A 209 -3.28 12.51 17.54
C CYS A 209 -3.68 13.67 18.46
N SER A 210 -3.67 14.88 17.92
CA SER A 210 -4.21 16.07 18.60
C SER A 210 -5.24 16.72 17.70
N ARG A 211 -6.34 17.18 18.29
CA ARG A 211 -7.29 18.05 17.58
C ARG A 211 -6.71 19.46 17.44
N LEU A 212 -6.92 20.10 16.29
CA LEU A 212 -6.61 21.51 16.05
C LEU A 212 -7.77 22.44 16.42
#